data_AF-A0A2G4HQL4-F1
#
_entry.id   AF-A0A2G4HQL4-F1
#
_cell.length_a   1.000
_cell.length_b   1.000
_cell.length_c   1.000
_cell.angle_alpha   90.00
_cell.angle_beta   90.00
_cell.angle_gamma   90.00
#
_symmetry.space_group_name_H-M   'P 1'
#
loop_
_entity.id
_entity.type
_entity.pdbx_description
1 polymer ?
#
loop_
_entity_poly.entity_id
_entity_poly.type
_entity_poly.pdbx_seq_one_letter_code
_entity_poly.pdbx_strand_id
1 'polypeptide(L)' 'MNPLAGLFLALACLLGIAATGSVFELAYGDPDLGVTATRWILGASIPGTLVALVLAIRLNQPA' A
#
# COMPACT_ATOMS: atom_id res chain seq x y z
N MET A 1 -15.98 -14.11 -7.63
CA MET A 1 -14.94 -13.07 -7.53
C MET A 1 -13.69 -13.59 -8.22
N ASN A 2 -13.05 -12.79 -9.07
CA ASN A 2 -11.78 -13.20 -9.67
C ASN A 2 -10.73 -13.34 -8.55
N PRO A 3 -10.09 -14.51 -8.36
CA PRO A 3 -9.13 -14.71 -7.26
C PRO A 3 -7.96 -13.71 -7.31
N LEU A 4 -7.56 -13.27 -8.51
CA LEU A 4 -6.54 -12.25 -8.68
C LEU A 4 -7.02 -10.87 -8.18
N ALA A 5 -8.29 -10.53 -8.37
CA ALA A 5 -8.84 -9.29 -7.84
C ALA A 5 -8.80 -9.27 -6.29
N GLY A 6 -9.10 -10.42 -5.66
CA GLY A 6 -8.96 -10.59 -4.21
C GLY A 6 -7.52 -10.41 -3.73
N LEU A 7 -6.55 -10.95 -4.46
CA LEU A 7 -5.11 -10.78 -4.16
C LEU A 7 -4.67 -9.31 -4.25
N PHE A 8 -5.03 -8.62 -5.33
CA PHE A 8 -4.70 -7.20 -5.50
C PHE A 8 -5.39 -6.31 -4.46
N LEU A 9 -6.61 -6.66 -4.03
CA LEU A 9 -7.28 -5.97 -2.93
C LEU A 9 -6.54 -6.17 -1.60
N ALA A 10 -6.13 -7.41 -1.28
CA ALA A 10 -5.34 -7.69 -0.08
C ALA A 10 -4.00 -6.93 -0.09
N LEU A 11 -3.35 -6.86 -1.26
CA LEU A 11 -2.11 -6.10 -1.44
C LEU A 11 -2.34 -4.59 -1.26
N ALA A 12 -3.45 -4.04 -1.78
CA ALA A 12 -3.82 -2.64 -1.54
C ALA A 12 -4.02 -2.35 -0.05
N CYS A 13 -4.65 -3.26 0.69
CA CYS A 13 -4.80 -3.13 2.15
C CYS A 13 -3.44 -3.15 2.88
N LEU A 14 -2.55 -4.08 2.51
CA LEU A 14 -1.20 -4.16 3.11
C LEU A 14 -0.39 -2.89 2.87
N LEU A 15 -0.40 -2.36 1.64
CA LEU A 15 0.28 -1.10 1.31
C LEU A 15 -0.35 0.09 2.04
N GLY A 16 -1.67 0.09 2.23
CA GLY A 16 -2.36 1.09 3.05
C GLY A 16 -1.87 1.09 4.50
N ILE A 17 -1.72 -0.09 5.11
CA ILE A 17 -1.17 -0.25 6.48
C ILE A 17 0.28 0.22 6.55
N ALA A 18 1.12 -0.13 5.56
CA ALA A 18 2.51 0.29 5.50
C ALA A 18 2.64 1.82 5.37
N ALA A 19 1.78 2.44 4.57
CA ALA A 19 1.75 3.89 4.40
C ALA A 19 1.36 4.60 5.70
N THR A 20 0.29 4.18 6.39
CA THR A 20 -0.10 4.80 7.66
C THR A 20 0.97 4.64 8.74
N GLY A 21 1.53 3.43 8.91
CA GLY A 21 2.63 3.21 9.86
C GLY A 21 3.84 4.11 9.61
N SER A 22 4.25 4.22 8.34
CA SER A 22 5.38 5.07 7.96
C SER A 22 5.14 6.56 8.22
N VAL A 23 3.90 7.05 8.04
CA VAL A 23 3.54 8.44 8.36
C VAL A 23 3.67 8.69 9.86
N PHE A 24 3.16 7.79 10.70
CA PHE A 24 3.28 7.94 12.15
C PHE A 24 4.72 7.90 12.62
N GLU A 25 5.51 6.92 12.18
CA GLU A 25 6.93 6.85 12.56
C GLU A 25 7.72 8.11 12.16
N LEU A 26 7.53 8.59 10.92
CA LEU A 26 8.19 9.81 10.45
C LEU A 26 7.72 11.06 11.22
N ALA A 27 6.45 11.11 11.63
CA ALA A 27 5.91 12.20 12.42
C ALA A 27 6.41 12.20 13.87
N TYR A 28 6.62 11.02 14.47
CA TYR A 28 7.21 10.89 15.81
C TYR A 28 8.71 11.22 15.84
N GLY A 29 9.39 11.12 14.70
CA GLY A 29 10.76 11.64 14.51
C GLY A 29 11.88 10.62 14.78
N ASP A 30 11.55 9.41 15.24
CA ASP A 30 12.52 8.33 15.49
C ASP A 30 12.03 6.99 14.88
N PRO A 31 12.05 6.85 13.54
CA PRO A 31 11.61 5.64 12.85
C PRO A 31 12.59 4.47 13.05
N ASP A 32 12.07 3.27 13.36
CA ASP A 32 12.88 2.08 13.68
C ASP A 32 13.75 1.60 12.50
N LEU A 33 13.22 1.71 11.27
CA LEU A 33 13.95 1.41 10.04
C LEU A 33 14.84 2.57 9.55
N GLY A 34 14.83 3.69 10.28
CA GLY A 34 15.50 4.92 9.91
C GLY A 34 14.74 5.75 8.85
N VAL A 35 15.00 7.07 8.86
CA VAL A 35 14.26 8.05 8.06
C VAL A 35 14.26 7.73 6.56
N THR A 36 15.40 7.30 6.02
CA THR A 36 15.54 7.02 4.60
C THR A 36 14.69 5.82 4.17
N ALA A 37 14.75 4.71 4.90
CA ALA A 37 13.99 3.50 4.56
C ALA A 37 12.49 3.75 4.71
N THR A 38 12.04 4.34 5.81
CA THR A 38 10.63 4.64 6.06
C THR A 38 10.04 5.58 5.00
N ARG A 39 10.82 6.56 4.51
CA ARG A 39 10.41 7.42 3.39
C ARG A 39 10.28 6.66 2.07
N TRP A 40 11.18 5.73 1.77
CA TRP A 40 11.06 4.90 0.57
C TRP A 40 9.85 3.98 0.63
N ILE A 41 9.59 3.37 1.79
CA ILE A 41 8.41 2.53 2.02
C ILE A 41 7.14 3.37 1.82
N LEU A 42 7.05 4.54 2.44
CA LEU A 42 5.91 5.45 2.26
C LEU A 42 5.74 5.85 0.78
N GLY A 43 6.84 6.27 0.14
CA GLY A 43 6.86 6.71 -1.25
C GLY A 43 6.46 5.63 -2.24
N ALA A 44 6.73 4.36 -1.96
CA ALA A 44 6.28 3.22 -2.77
C ALA A 44 4.85 2.78 -2.43
N SER A 45 4.47 2.85 -1.14
CA SER A 45 3.19 2.33 -0.66
C SER A 45 2.00 3.17 -1.14
N ILE A 46 2.15 4.49 -1.21
CA ILE A 46 1.09 5.38 -1.73
C ILE A 46 0.72 5.06 -3.19
N PRO A 47 1.65 5.14 -4.17
CA PRO A 47 1.34 4.82 -5.55
C PRO A 47 1.00 3.33 -5.73
N GLY A 48 1.68 2.44 -5.00
CA GLY A 48 1.40 1.02 -5.05
C GLY A 48 -0.03 0.68 -4.62
N THR A 49 -0.56 1.36 -3.59
CA THR A 49 -1.95 1.18 -3.15
C THR A 49 -2.93 1.54 -4.25
N LEU A 50 -2.73 2.69 -4.92
CA LEU A 50 -3.57 3.12 -6.02
C LEU A 50 -3.54 2.13 -7.18
N VAL A 51 -2.34 1.70 -7.59
CA VAL A 51 -2.18 0.72 -8.68
C VAL A 51 -2.87 -0.60 -8.33
N ALA A 52 -2.62 -1.14 -7.13
CA ALA A 52 -3.20 -2.39 -6.68
C ALA A 52 -4.74 -2.33 -6.61
N LEU A 53 -5.30 -1.24 -6.08
CA LEU A 53 -6.74 -1.06 -6.01
C LEU A 53 -7.37 -0.97 -7.40
N VAL A 54 -6.77 -0.19 -8.30
CA VAL A 54 -7.26 -0.07 -9.69
C VAL A 54 -7.22 -1.42 -10.39
N LEU A 55 -6.13 -2.18 -10.27
CA LEU A 55 -6.03 -3.52 -10.84
C LEU A 55 -7.09 -4.47 -10.25
N ALA A 56 -7.32 -4.43 -8.94
CA ALA A 56 -8.37 -5.22 -8.30
C ALA A 56 -9.76 -4.91 -8.89
N ILE A 57 -10.09 -3.64 -9.07
CA ILE A 57 -11.36 -3.20 -9.66
C ILE A 57 -11.48 -3.70 -11.09
N ARG A 58 -10.45 -3.48 -11.93
CA ARG A 58 -10.45 -3.89 -13.34
C ARG A 58 -10.63 -5.39 -13.51
N LEU A 59 -9.97 -6.18 -12.68
CA LEU A 59 -10.03 -7.64 -12.73
C LEU A 59 -11.35 -8.24 -12.24
N ASN A 60 -12.17 -7.45 -11.53
CA ASN A 60 -13.47 -7.87 -11.01
C ASN A 60 -14.66 -7.26 -11.77
N GLN A 61 -14.43 -6.58 -12.90
CA GLN A 61 -15.54 -6.09 -13.72
C GLN A 61 -16.31 -7.27 -14.33
N PRO A 62 -17.65 -7.33 -14.20
CA PRO A 62 -18.45 -8.32 -14.90
C PRO A 62 -18.40 -8.06 -16.42
N ALA A 63 -18.38 -9.14 -17.20
CA ALA A 63 -18.41 -9.11 -18.66
C ALA A 63 -19.73 -8.53 -19.19
#